data_AF-A7T4N4-F1
#
_entry.id   AF-A7T4N4-F1
#
_cell.length_a   1.000
_cell.length_b   1.000
_cell.length_c   1.000
_cell.angle_alpha   90.00
_cell.angle_beta   90.00
_cell.angle_gamma   90.00
#
_symmetry.space_group_name_H-M   'P 1'
#
loop_
_entity.id
_entity.type
_entity.pdbx_description
1 polymer ?
#
loop_
_entity_poly.entity_id
_entity_poly.type
_entity_poly.pdbx_seq_one_letter_code
_entity_poly.pdbx_strand_id
1 'polypeptide(L)'
;MVDARSTHSLPHFSWFKELTCVLVAGVFSMPLGVVQFIVFYHIPHDMYGIHTEVLVLLMCLVYGVFLWRADRNPRIHSRPDEINPKDSPKTRSRFDEISFNVLIHFLFYVFLVGFAHPENVRATGLHQRIGNCSHVTAVHTPLGQVLQKKTFLCPRDYDEGYFDWHCTPSGHAPPDGTNWYTLCGTGYPNHAEYILVVTSFCMLGLAFYYQLLWRSAMDVLPRKDKGKMKSN
;
A
#
# COMPACT_ATOMS: atom_id res chain seq x y z
N MET A 1 -9.34 24.25 -43.94
CA MET A 1 -9.23 22.83 -44.31
C MET A 1 -7.77 22.45 -44.16
N VAL A 2 -7.40 22.01 -42.96
CA VAL A 2 -6.07 21.45 -42.68
C VAL A 2 -6.29 19.95 -42.57
N ASP A 3 -5.54 19.23 -43.39
CA ASP A 3 -5.66 17.82 -43.71
C ASP A 3 -5.50 16.94 -42.46
N ALA A 4 -6.56 16.24 -42.08
CA ALA A 4 -6.61 15.29 -40.97
C ALA A 4 -6.05 13.92 -41.43
N ARG A 5 -4.80 13.92 -41.90
CA ARG A 5 -4.19 12.72 -42.47
C ARG A 5 -2.68 12.66 -42.21
N SER A 6 -2.26 12.74 -40.96
CA SER A 6 -0.92 12.30 -40.53
C SER A 6 -0.78 12.40 -39.01
N THR A 7 -1.01 11.30 -38.30
CA THR A 7 -0.31 10.98 -37.02
C THR A 7 -0.59 9.53 -36.61
N HIS A 8 -0.62 8.60 -37.57
CA HIS A 8 -0.22 7.22 -37.28
C HIS A 8 1.31 7.16 -37.40
N SER A 9 2.01 7.76 -36.44
CA SER A 9 3.46 7.60 -36.26
C SER A 9 3.72 7.00 -34.88
N LEU A 10 4.17 5.76 -34.92
CA LEU A 10 4.56 4.83 -33.86
C LEU A 10 5.46 5.42 -32.73
N PRO A 11 5.60 4.73 -31.59
CA PRO A 11 5.35 5.22 -30.23
C PRO A 11 6.64 5.45 -29.40
N HIS A 12 7.71 5.92 -30.04
CA HIS A 12 9.03 5.92 -29.39
C HIS A 12 9.19 6.99 -28.28
N PHE A 13 8.45 8.11 -28.36
CA PHE A 13 8.51 9.19 -27.37
C PHE A 13 7.57 8.98 -26.16
N SER A 14 6.60 8.04 -26.26
CA SER A 14 5.70 7.69 -25.16
C SER A 14 6.41 6.82 -24.12
N TRP A 15 7.20 5.85 -24.59
CA TRP A 15 7.93 4.93 -23.71
C TRP A 15 8.89 5.65 -22.75
N PHE A 16 9.64 6.66 -23.21
CA PHE A 16 10.52 7.42 -22.32
C PHE A 16 9.75 8.20 -21.25
N LYS A 17 8.57 8.73 -21.58
CA LYS A 17 7.71 9.43 -20.61
C LYS A 17 7.11 8.47 -19.60
N GLU A 18 6.62 7.32 -20.07
CA GLU A 18 6.10 6.25 -19.21
C GLU A 18 7.19 5.70 -18.29
N LEU A 19 8.38 5.40 -18.83
CA LEU A 19 9.54 4.95 -18.05
C LEU A 19 9.95 6.00 -17.02
N THR A 20 10.02 7.28 -17.41
CA THR A 20 10.36 8.36 -16.48
C THR A 20 9.30 8.48 -15.39
N CYS A 21 8.02 8.35 -15.71
CA CYS A 21 6.93 8.34 -14.73
C CYS A 21 7.11 7.19 -13.72
N VAL A 22 7.39 5.97 -14.19
CA VAL A 22 7.63 4.80 -13.34
C VAL A 22 8.88 5.00 -12.48
N LEU A 23 9.98 5.52 -13.04
CA LEU A 23 11.21 5.76 -12.30
C LEU A 23 11.04 6.84 -11.23
N VAL A 24 10.40 7.96 -11.58
CA VAL A 24 10.11 9.04 -10.61
C VAL A 24 9.18 8.51 -9.52
N ALA A 25 8.10 7.81 -9.87
CA ALA A 25 7.21 7.20 -8.89
C ALA A 25 7.95 6.21 -7.97
N GLY A 26 8.79 5.34 -8.54
CA GLY A 26 9.59 4.37 -7.78
C GLY A 26 10.57 5.05 -6.83
N VAL A 27 11.39 5.98 -7.32
CA VAL A 27 12.43 6.68 -6.54
C VAL A 27 11.81 7.52 -5.42
N PHE A 28 10.70 8.21 -5.69
CA PHE A 28 10.08 9.09 -4.70
C PHE A 28 9.05 8.40 -3.80
N SER A 29 8.58 7.20 -4.13
CA SER A 29 7.59 6.46 -3.32
C SER A 29 8.07 6.23 -1.88
N MET A 30 9.29 5.70 -1.72
CA MET A 30 9.86 5.39 -0.41
C MET A 30 10.15 6.65 0.42
N PRO A 31 10.90 7.65 -0.08
CA PRO A 31 11.17 8.87 0.68
C PRO A 31 9.90 9.62 1.08
N LEU A 32 8.93 9.76 0.18
CA LEU A 32 7.67 10.42 0.50
C LEU A 32 6.85 9.61 1.51
N GLY A 33 6.82 8.29 1.38
CA GLY A 33 6.18 7.40 2.33
C GLY A 33 6.79 7.49 3.73
N VAL A 34 8.12 7.54 3.84
CA VAL A 34 8.83 7.70 5.11
C VAL A 34 8.55 9.06 5.74
N VAL A 35 8.61 10.14 4.97
CA VAL A 35 8.28 11.49 5.47
C VAL A 35 6.84 11.54 5.97
N GLN A 36 5.91 10.95 5.22
CA GLN A 36 4.52 10.86 5.65
C GLN A 36 4.39 10.04 6.94
N PHE A 37 5.02 8.87 7.02
CA PHE A 37 4.96 8.02 8.20
C PHE A 37 5.55 8.72 9.44
N ILE A 38 6.65 9.45 9.28
CA ILE A 38 7.22 10.29 10.34
C ILE A 38 6.19 11.30 10.86
N VAL A 39 5.56 12.05 9.96
CA VAL A 39 4.67 13.15 10.33
C VAL A 39 3.37 12.65 10.96
N PHE A 40 2.78 11.61 10.40
CA PHE A 40 1.47 11.11 10.82
C PHE A 40 1.53 10.03 11.90
N TYR A 41 2.63 9.28 12.00
CA TYR A 41 2.80 8.21 12.99
C TYR A 41 3.78 8.59 14.10
N HIS A 42 5.06 8.80 13.79
CA HIS A 42 6.08 8.97 14.83
C HIS A 42 5.85 10.19 15.71
N ILE A 43 5.52 11.35 15.12
CA ILE A 43 5.26 12.56 15.93
C ILE A 43 4.06 12.34 16.87
N PRO A 44 2.86 11.92 16.39
CA PRO A 44 1.70 11.70 17.28
C PRO A 44 1.87 10.55 18.27
N HIS A 45 2.42 9.42 17.82
CA HIS A 45 2.56 8.21 18.63
C HIS A 45 3.67 8.39 19.69
N ASP A 46 4.87 8.82 19.27
CA ASP A 46 6.04 8.81 20.15
C ASP A 46 6.10 10.04 21.05
N MET A 47 5.58 11.20 20.62
CA MET A 47 5.57 12.43 21.45
C MET A 47 4.30 12.58 22.29
N TYR A 48 3.13 12.19 21.77
CA TYR A 48 1.85 12.40 22.44
C TYR A 48 1.21 11.09 22.96
N GLY A 49 1.82 9.94 22.72
CA GLY A 49 1.32 8.65 23.22
C GLY A 49 0.00 8.22 22.60
N ILE A 50 -0.36 8.73 21.41
CA ILE A 50 -1.62 8.39 20.76
C ILE A 50 -1.55 6.95 20.25
N HIS A 51 -2.54 6.13 20.61
CA HIS A 51 -2.65 4.75 20.15
C HIS A 51 -2.63 4.64 18.61
N THR A 52 -1.86 3.68 18.11
CA THR A 52 -1.69 3.39 16.68
C THR A 52 -3.01 3.23 15.93
N GLU A 53 -4.01 2.60 16.53
CA GLU A 53 -5.32 2.40 15.91
C GLU A 53 -5.99 3.73 15.51
N VAL A 54 -5.90 4.74 16.38
CA VAL A 54 -6.46 6.08 16.12
C VAL A 54 -5.76 6.74 14.95
N LEU A 55 -4.43 6.58 14.85
CA LEU A 55 -3.62 7.15 13.77
C LEU A 55 -3.91 6.48 12.42
N VAL A 56 -4.12 5.15 12.41
CA VAL A 56 -4.53 4.42 11.21
C VAL A 56 -5.90 4.90 10.73
N LEU A 57 -6.89 5.05 11.62
CA LEU A 57 -8.21 5.58 11.26
C LEU A 57 -8.15 7.01 10.75
N LEU A 58 -7.35 7.87 11.38
CA LEU A 58 -7.12 9.24 10.92
C LEU A 58 -6.53 9.27 9.51
N MET A 59 -5.54 8.41 9.23
CA MET A 59 -4.93 8.29 7.91
C MET A 59 -5.97 7.86 6.86
N CYS A 60 -6.81 6.85 7.17
CA CYS A 60 -7.91 6.43 6.31
C CYS A 60 -8.89 7.56 6.02
N LEU A 61 -9.23 8.39 7.02
CA LEU A 61 -10.10 9.56 6.84
C LEU A 61 -9.47 10.61 5.95
N VAL A 62 -8.19 10.96 6.16
CA VAL A 62 -7.47 11.94 5.35
C VAL A 62 -7.44 11.50 3.88
N TYR A 63 -7.04 10.26 3.60
CA TYR A 63 -7.09 9.72 2.24
C TYR A 63 -8.51 9.66 1.69
N GLY A 64 -9.48 9.25 2.49
CA GLY A 64 -10.88 9.24 2.10
C GLY A 64 -11.37 10.62 1.64
N VAL A 65 -11.01 11.69 2.35
CA VAL A 65 -11.35 13.08 1.97
C VAL A 65 -10.64 13.50 0.69
N PHE A 66 -9.35 13.17 0.53
CA PHE A 66 -8.62 13.45 -0.71
C PHE A 66 -9.26 12.77 -1.91
N LEU A 67 -9.61 11.49 -1.77
CA LEU A 67 -10.28 10.73 -2.82
C LEU A 67 -11.66 11.28 -3.13
N TRP A 68 -12.44 11.60 -2.11
CA TRP A 68 -13.76 12.21 -2.27
C TRP A 68 -13.68 13.57 -2.99
N ARG A 69 -12.70 14.41 -2.63
CA ARG A 69 -12.44 15.69 -3.33
C ARG A 69 -12.03 15.47 -4.78
N ALA A 70 -11.16 14.50 -5.05
CA ALA A 70 -10.69 14.19 -6.40
C ALA A 70 -11.82 13.66 -7.29
N ASP A 71 -12.67 12.78 -6.76
CA ASP A 71 -13.84 12.24 -7.45
C ASP A 71 -14.85 13.33 -7.84
N ARG A 72 -15.07 14.31 -6.96
CA ARG A 72 -16.03 15.41 -7.18
C ARG A 72 -15.53 16.54 -8.08
N ASN A 73 -14.24 16.58 -8.41
CA ASN A 73 -13.67 17.63 -9.26
C ASN A 73 -12.82 17.03 -10.41
N PRO A 74 -13.45 16.28 -11.33
CA PRO A 74 -12.75 15.64 -12.43
C PRO A 74 -12.25 16.69 -13.44
N ARG A 75 -11.01 16.54 -13.91
CA ARG A 75 -10.47 17.39 -14.98
C ARG A 75 -10.98 16.90 -16.34
N ILE A 76 -11.49 17.82 -17.15
CA ILE A 76 -11.90 17.53 -18.52
C ILE A 76 -10.67 17.05 -19.31
N HIS A 77 -10.79 15.95 -20.06
CA HIS A 77 -9.70 15.26 -20.79
C HIS A 77 -8.66 14.50 -19.95
N SER A 78 -8.87 14.28 -18.64
CA SER A 78 -7.99 13.41 -17.85
C SER A 78 -8.07 11.93 -18.24
N ARG A 79 -9.06 11.57 -19.06
CA ARG A 79 -9.16 10.29 -19.74
C ARG A 79 -9.12 10.51 -21.26
N PRO A 80 -8.42 9.65 -22.01
CA PRO A 80 -8.44 9.67 -23.46
C PRO A 80 -9.80 9.16 -23.94
N ASP A 81 -10.82 10.00 -23.82
CA ASP A 81 -12.02 9.87 -24.61
C ASP A 81 -11.81 10.78 -25.83
N GLU A 82 -11.22 10.23 -26.90
CA GLU A 82 -11.61 10.68 -28.23
C GLU A 82 -13.10 10.30 -28.36
N ILE A 83 -13.96 11.26 -28.02
CA ILE A 83 -15.41 11.14 -28.15
C ILE A 83 -15.70 11.07 -29.66
N ASN A 84 -15.66 9.87 -30.24
CA ASN A 84 -16.41 9.56 -31.44
C ASN A 84 -17.83 9.19 -30.98
N PRO A 85 -18.84 10.07 -31.17
CA PRO A 85 -20.21 9.83 -30.71
C PRO A 85 -20.93 8.67 -31.43
N LYS A 86 -20.22 7.94 -32.30
CA LYS A 86 -20.68 6.73 -32.98
C LYS A 86 -20.23 5.44 -32.30
N ASP A 87 -19.22 5.48 -31.43
CA ASP A 87 -18.79 4.30 -30.70
C ASP A 87 -19.71 4.10 -29.51
N SER A 88 -20.56 3.09 -29.63
CA SER A 88 -21.52 2.74 -28.59
C SER A 88 -20.78 2.47 -27.26
N PRO A 89 -21.33 2.88 -26.10
CA PRO A 89 -20.76 2.59 -24.78
C PRO A 89 -20.70 1.09 -24.45
N LYS A 90 -21.11 0.21 -25.38
CA LYS A 90 -21.18 -1.24 -25.23
C LYS A 90 -19.87 -1.98 -25.51
N THR A 91 -18.86 -1.32 -26.09
CA THR A 91 -17.59 -1.97 -26.50
C THR A 91 -16.36 -1.46 -25.75
N ARG A 92 -16.53 -0.68 -24.67
CA ARG A 92 -15.41 -0.37 -23.78
C ARG A 92 -15.20 -1.58 -22.88
N SER A 93 -14.09 -2.30 -23.04
CA SER A 93 -13.66 -3.26 -22.02
C SER A 93 -13.53 -2.47 -20.72
N ARG A 94 -14.44 -2.73 -19.79
CA ARG A 94 -14.42 -2.10 -18.48
C ARG A 94 -13.16 -2.48 -17.71
N PHE A 95 -12.49 -3.57 -18.08
CA PHE A 95 -11.23 -4.01 -17.53
C PHE A 95 -10.08 -3.52 -18.41
N ASP A 96 -9.30 -2.58 -17.87
CA ASP A 96 -7.99 -2.18 -18.39
C ASP A 96 -6.85 -2.92 -17.66
N GLU A 97 -5.61 -2.74 -18.12
CA GLU A 97 -4.42 -3.34 -17.54
C GLU A 97 -4.22 -2.92 -16.07
N ILE A 98 -4.60 -1.68 -15.72
CA ILE A 98 -4.52 -1.14 -14.37
C ILE A 98 -5.48 -1.88 -13.44
N SER A 99 -6.73 -2.05 -13.87
CA SER A 99 -7.78 -2.78 -13.16
C SER A 99 -7.39 -4.22 -12.88
N PHE A 100 -6.77 -4.88 -13.87
CA PHE A 100 -6.28 -6.25 -13.71
C PHE A 100 -5.13 -6.34 -12.69
N ASN A 101 -4.17 -5.42 -12.75
CA ASN A 101 -3.05 -5.38 -11.80
C ASN A 101 -3.53 -5.12 -10.37
N VAL A 102 -4.42 -4.15 -10.18
CA VAL A 102 -5.03 -3.84 -8.87
C VAL A 102 -5.76 -5.07 -8.31
N LEU A 103 -6.54 -5.77 -9.14
CA LEU A 103 -7.25 -6.97 -8.72
C LEU A 103 -6.29 -8.07 -8.27
N ILE A 104 -5.25 -8.38 -9.07
CA ILE A 104 -4.25 -9.40 -8.71
C ILE A 104 -3.54 -9.02 -7.41
N HIS A 105 -3.16 -7.76 -7.24
CA HIS A 105 -2.45 -7.28 -6.07
C HIS A 105 -3.24 -7.52 -4.78
N PHE A 106 -4.52 -7.15 -4.75
CA PHE A 106 -5.37 -7.37 -3.56
C PHE A 106 -5.72 -8.85 -3.36
N LEU A 107 -5.96 -9.60 -4.44
CA LEU A 107 -6.15 -11.06 -4.34
C LEU A 107 -4.92 -11.76 -3.78
N PHE A 108 -3.71 -11.32 -4.17
CA PHE A 108 -2.46 -11.86 -3.65
C PHE A 108 -2.35 -11.66 -2.13
N TYR A 109 -2.71 -10.48 -1.60
CA TYR A 109 -2.71 -10.27 -0.14
C TYR A 109 -3.72 -11.13 0.59
N VAL A 110 -4.96 -11.23 0.09
CA VAL A 110 -5.99 -12.10 0.68
C VAL A 110 -5.56 -13.56 0.64
N PHE A 111 -4.94 -13.99 -0.47
CA PHE A 111 -4.34 -15.32 -0.59
C PHE A 111 -3.22 -15.53 0.43
N LEU A 112 -2.29 -14.57 0.57
CA LEU A 112 -1.17 -14.67 1.48
C LEU A 112 -1.66 -14.87 2.92
N VAL A 113 -2.60 -14.05 3.40
CA VAL A 113 -3.11 -14.21 4.77
C VAL A 113 -4.00 -15.43 4.97
N GLY A 114 -4.66 -15.92 3.91
CA GLY A 114 -5.48 -17.12 3.99
C GLY A 114 -4.68 -18.42 4.05
N PHE A 115 -3.50 -18.46 3.44
CA PHE A 115 -2.69 -19.69 3.30
C PHE A 115 -1.34 -19.65 4.02
N ALA A 116 -0.78 -18.47 4.31
CA ALA A 116 0.49 -18.35 5.03
C ALA A 116 0.27 -18.41 6.54
N HIS A 117 0.48 -19.60 7.08
CA HIS A 117 0.46 -19.87 8.50
C HIS A 117 1.79 -19.49 9.16
N PRO A 118 1.83 -18.54 10.11
CA PRO A 118 3.08 -18.10 10.74
C PRO A 118 3.79 -19.24 11.48
N GLU A 119 3.05 -20.20 12.03
CA GLU A 119 3.60 -21.38 12.73
C GLU A 119 4.49 -22.28 11.85
N ASN A 120 4.37 -22.17 10.53
CA ASN A 120 5.17 -22.94 9.58
C ASN A 120 6.43 -22.19 9.13
N VAL A 121 6.63 -20.94 9.57
CA VAL A 121 7.75 -20.09 9.16
C VAL A 121 8.95 -20.33 10.07
N ARG A 122 10.11 -20.61 9.45
CA ARG A 122 11.39 -20.74 10.14
C ARG A 122 12.43 -19.84 9.48
N ALA A 123 13.07 -18.99 10.26
CA ALA A 123 14.08 -18.05 9.80
C ALA A 123 15.43 -18.38 10.42
N THR A 124 16.25 -19.17 9.69
CA THR A 124 17.63 -19.48 10.08
C THR A 124 18.58 -18.54 9.35
N GLY A 125 19.38 -17.78 10.11
CA GLY A 125 20.36 -16.89 9.49
C GLY A 125 21.05 -15.97 10.48
N LEU A 126 21.67 -14.93 9.92
CA LEU A 126 22.28 -13.86 10.69
C LEU A 126 21.20 -12.94 11.27
N HIS A 127 21.10 -12.94 12.59
CA HIS A 127 20.17 -12.12 13.35
C HIS A 127 20.92 -11.21 14.32
N GLN A 128 20.17 -10.34 15.00
CA GLN A 128 20.74 -9.50 16.07
C GLN A 128 21.35 -10.39 17.15
N ARG A 129 22.57 -10.07 17.55
CA ARG A 129 23.34 -10.88 18.52
C ARG A 129 22.61 -10.95 19.86
N ILE A 130 22.53 -12.15 20.43
CA ILE A 130 21.97 -12.36 21.78
C ILE A 130 23.00 -11.93 22.82
N GLY A 131 22.58 -11.24 23.88
CA GLY A 131 23.50 -10.73 24.90
C GLY A 131 22.79 -9.94 25.99
N ASN A 132 23.56 -9.09 26.69
CA ASN A 132 23.10 -8.41 27.88
C ASN A 132 22.01 -7.36 27.58
N CYS A 133 20.90 -7.45 28.31
CA CYS A 133 19.72 -6.60 28.19
C CYS A 133 19.84 -5.18 28.69
N SER A 134 20.88 -4.89 29.45
CA SER A 134 21.12 -3.54 29.98
C SER A 134 21.83 -2.64 28.98
N HIS A 135 22.38 -3.18 27.89
CA HIS A 135 23.07 -2.40 26.88
C HIS A 135 22.09 -1.82 25.86
N VAL A 136 21.99 -0.50 25.87
CA VAL A 136 21.25 0.29 24.89
C VAL A 136 22.21 1.09 24.01
N THR A 137 21.84 1.25 22.75
CA THR A 137 22.48 2.13 21.78
C THR A 137 21.51 3.23 21.37
N ALA A 138 22.04 4.44 21.29
CA ALA A 138 21.34 5.59 20.76
C ALA A 138 21.17 5.43 19.24
N VAL A 139 19.93 5.52 18.77
CA VAL A 139 19.56 5.54 17.35
C VAL A 139 19.09 6.96 17.03
N HIS A 140 19.79 7.59 16.10
CA HIS A 140 19.45 8.92 15.62
C HIS A 140 18.39 8.81 14.52
N THR A 141 17.23 9.42 14.76
CA THR A 141 16.20 9.56 13.73
C THR A 141 16.53 10.69 12.76
N PRO A 142 15.96 10.68 11.54
CA PRO A 142 16.12 11.76 10.58
C PRO A 142 15.69 13.15 11.09
N LEU A 143 14.83 13.23 12.12
CA LEU A 143 14.43 14.51 12.75
C LEU A 143 15.29 14.89 13.95
N GLY A 144 16.41 14.20 14.17
CA GLY A 144 17.34 14.50 15.27
C GLY A 144 16.88 14.01 16.65
N GLN A 145 15.76 13.28 16.75
CA GLN A 145 15.37 12.63 18.01
C GLN A 145 16.28 11.43 18.26
N VAL A 146 16.75 11.29 19.51
CA VAL A 146 17.57 10.17 19.96
C VAL A 146 16.66 9.13 20.61
N LEU A 147 16.35 8.05 19.90
CA LEU A 147 15.67 6.90 20.49
C LEU A 147 16.70 5.92 21.03
N GLN A 148 16.36 5.24 22.12
CA GLN A 148 17.21 4.19 22.69
C GLN A 148 16.71 2.83 22.18
N LYS A 149 17.59 2.05 21.56
CA LYS A 149 17.30 0.67 21.17
C LYS A 149 18.23 -0.27 21.95
N LYS A 150 17.76 -1.46 22.33
CA LYS A 150 18.62 -2.51 22.90
C LYS A 150 19.66 -2.96 21.87
N THR A 151 20.94 -2.97 22.25
CA THR A 151 22.06 -3.36 21.38
C THR A 151 22.04 -4.86 21.07
N PHE A 152 21.63 -5.67 22.04
CA PHE A 152 21.51 -7.11 21.94
C PHE A 152 20.05 -7.54 21.97
N LEU A 153 19.73 -8.67 21.32
CA LEU A 153 18.43 -9.30 21.48
C LEU A 153 18.36 -9.94 22.87
N CYS A 154 17.23 -9.74 23.54
CA CYS A 154 17.01 -10.16 24.91
C CYS A 154 15.89 -11.17 25.03
N PRO A 155 16.22 -12.47 25.08
CA PRO A 155 15.22 -13.53 25.16
C PRO A 155 14.30 -13.45 26.39
N ARG A 156 14.77 -12.83 27.48
CA ARG A 156 14.01 -12.69 28.74
C ARG A 156 13.03 -11.52 28.76
N ASP A 157 13.25 -10.53 27.90
CA ASP A 157 12.52 -9.25 27.87
C ASP A 157 12.17 -8.93 26.41
N TYR A 158 11.58 -9.95 25.77
CA TYR A 158 11.06 -9.93 24.41
C TYR A 158 9.53 -10.04 24.50
N ASP A 159 8.85 -8.91 24.29
CA ASP A 159 7.38 -8.77 24.39
C ASP A 159 6.68 -9.07 23.05
N GLU A 160 7.45 -9.23 21.97
CA GLU A 160 6.92 -9.49 20.65
C GLU A 160 6.65 -11.00 20.49
N GLY A 161 5.49 -11.45 20.95
CA GLY A 161 5.07 -12.86 20.92
C GLY A 161 4.87 -13.48 19.52
N TYR A 162 5.52 -12.96 18.47
CA TYR A 162 5.47 -13.41 17.07
C TYR A 162 6.51 -14.47 16.72
N PHE A 163 7.63 -14.49 17.44
CA PHE A 163 8.73 -15.42 17.21
C PHE A 163 9.28 -15.97 18.52
N ASP A 164 9.66 -17.23 18.51
CA ASP A 164 10.31 -17.89 19.63
C ASP A 164 11.38 -18.89 19.13
N TRP A 165 11.82 -19.76 20.05
CA TRP A 165 12.79 -20.82 19.77
C TRP A 165 12.20 -22.23 19.94
N HIS A 166 10.87 -22.40 19.88
CA HIS A 166 10.23 -23.70 20.16
C HIS A 166 10.63 -24.78 19.14
N CYS A 167 10.93 -24.39 17.90
CA CYS A 167 11.34 -25.30 16.83
C CYS A 167 12.84 -25.65 16.86
N THR A 168 13.62 -25.07 17.78
CA THR A 168 15.03 -25.41 17.94
C THR A 168 15.18 -26.73 18.72
N PRO A 169 16.27 -27.50 18.51
CA PRO A 169 16.50 -28.75 19.25
C PRO A 169 16.52 -28.57 20.77
N SER A 170 16.93 -27.40 21.24
CA SER A 170 16.94 -27.04 22.66
C SER A 170 15.58 -26.58 23.18
N GLY A 171 14.65 -26.17 22.32
CA GLY A 171 13.38 -25.53 22.71
C GLY A 171 13.54 -24.21 23.45
N HIS A 172 14.74 -23.65 23.48
CA HIS A 172 15.14 -22.47 24.26
C HIS A 172 16.07 -21.59 23.43
N ALA A 173 16.14 -20.31 23.81
CA ALA A 173 17.01 -19.33 23.17
C ALA A 173 18.47 -19.80 23.13
N PRO A 174 19.19 -19.52 22.03
CA PRO A 174 20.59 -19.86 21.91
C PRO A 174 21.45 -19.05 22.90
N PRO A 175 22.65 -19.54 23.23
CA PRO A 175 23.50 -18.91 24.23
C PRO A 175 23.94 -17.50 23.83
N ASP A 176 24.26 -16.71 24.85
CA ASP A 176 24.75 -15.34 24.69
C ASP A 176 25.97 -15.28 23.76
N GLY A 177 25.99 -14.25 22.92
CA GLY A 177 27.04 -14.02 21.95
C GLY A 177 26.80 -14.67 20.59
N THR A 178 25.74 -15.48 20.43
CA THR A 178 25.35 -16.04 19.13
C THR A 178 24.66 -14.99 18.26
N ASN A 179 25.04 -14.95 16.98
CA ASN A 179 24.46 -14.09 15.95
C ASN A 179 23.84 -14.91 14.81
N TRP A 180 24.09 -16.22 14.75
CA TRP A 180 23.49 -17.12 13.78
C TRP A 180 22.59 -18.12 14.50
N TYR A 181 21.28 -17.97 14.34
CA TYR A 181 20.31 -18.84 14.98
C TYR A 181 19.01 -18.96 14.18
N THR A 182 18.16 -19.89 14.59
CA THR A 182 16.83 -20.10 14.01
C THR A 182 15.78 -19.47 14.89
N LEU A 183 14.91 -18.67 14.27
CA LEU A 183 13.66 -18.19 14.86
C LEU A 183 12.49 -18.96 14.27
N CYS A 184 11.50 -19.21 15.11
CA CYS A 184 10.30 -19.97 14.79
C CYS A 184 9.10 -19.03 14.90
N GLY A 185 8.25 -18.96 13.88
CA GLY A 185 7.01 -18.18 13.97
C GLY A 185 6.03 -18.81 14.95
N THR A 186 5.34 -17.99 15.73
CA THR A 186 4.26 -18.43 16.62
C THR A 186 2.90 -18.24 15.93
N GLY A 187 1.93 -19.07 16.31
CA GLY A 187 0.57 -18.93 15.82
C GLY A 187 -0.11 -17.67 16.36
N TYR A 188 -0.96 -17.03 15.56
CA TYR A 188 -1.81 -15.95 16.05
C TYR A 188 -2.82 -16.49 17.08
N PRO A 189 -3.11 -15.74 18.17
CA PRO A 189 -4.17 -16.13 19.11
C PRO A 189 -5.54 -16.17 18.43
N ASN A 190 -5.77 -15.27 17.46
CA ASN A 190 -6.97 -15.25 16.62
C ASN A 190 -6.60 -14.95 15.16
N HIS A 191 -6.27 -15.99 14.38
CA HIS A 191 -5.90 -15.81 12.98
C HIS A 191 -7.05 -15.22 12.13
N ALA A 192 -8.30 -15.52 12.50
CA ALA A 192 -9.47 -15.02 11.77
C ALA A 192 -9.60 -13.49 11.84
N GLU A 193 -9.23 -12.88 12.98
CA GLU A 193 -9.20 -11.43 13.14
C GLU A 193 -8.18 -10.78 12.20
N TYR A 194 -6.98 -11.36 12.11
CA TYR A 194 -5.96 -10.88 11.18
C TYR A 194 -6.42 -10.96 9.72
N ILE A 195 -7.00 -12.09 9.32
CA ILE A 195 -7.58 -12.27 7.96
C ILE A 195 -8.68 -11.25 7.70
N LEU A 196 -9.57 -11.02 8.67
CA LEU A 196 -10.68 -10.08 8.54
C LEU A 196 -10.17 -8.63 8.38
N VAL A 197 -9.17 -8.23 9.18
CA VAL A 197 -8.57 -6.89 9.09
C VAL A 197 -7.94 -6.69 7.71
N VAL A 198 -7.07 -7.60 7.26
CA VAL A 198 -6.40 -7.48 5.96
C VAL A 198 -7.39 -7.51 4.81
N THR A 199 -8.39 -8.39 4.86
CA THR A 199 -9.45 -8.46 3.84
C THR A 199 -10.27 -7.18 3.81
N SER A 200 -10.58 -6.58 4.97
CA SER A 200 -11.31 -5.31 5.06
C SER A 200 -10.55 -4.15 4.41
N PHE A 201 -9.24 -4.07 4.65
CA PHE A 201 -8.39 -3.08 3.98
C PHE A 201 -8.28 -3.32 2.46
N CYS A 202 -8.21 -4.57 2.02
CA CYS A 202 -8.25 -4.90 0.59
C CYS A 202 -9.58 -4.47 -0.04
N MET A 203 -10.71 -4.73 0.62
CA MET A 203 -12.03 -4.31 0.16
C MET A 203 -12.18 -2.79 0.12
N LEU A 204 -11.65 -2.08 1.12
CA LEU A 204 -11.61 -0.61 1.14
C LEU A 204 -10.79 -0.06 -0.03
N GLY A 205 -9.61 -0.63 -0.27
CA GLY A 205 -8.76 -0.27 -1.41
C GLY A 205 -9.45 -0.52 -2.76
N LEU A 206 -10.05 -1.70 -2.93
CA LEU A 206 -10.85 -2.02 -4.12
C LEU A 206 -12.03 -1.07 -4.31
N ALA A 207 -12.71 -0.68 -3.23
CA ALA A 207 -13.79 0.30 -3.29
C ALA A 207 -13.28 1.66 -3.78
N PHE A 208 -12.13 2.12 -3.29
CA PHE A 208 -11.50 3.35 -3.75
C PHE A 208 -11.15 3.31 -5.23
N TYR A 209 -10.46 2.26 -5.68
CA TYR A 209 -10.15 2.08 -7.10
C TYR A 209 -11.43 1.97 -7.94
N TYR A 210 -12.46 1.29 -7.46
CA TYR A 210 -13.74 1.19 -8.15
C TYR A 210 -14.39 2.56 -8.37
N GLN A 211 -14.44 3.40 -7.34
CA GLN A 211 -15.01 4.75 -7.45
C GLN A 211 -14.22 5.60 -8.46
N LEU A 212 -12.89 5.62 -8.33
CA LEU A 212 -12.04 6.45 -9.19
C LEU A 212 -11.97 5.96 -10.64
N LEU A 213 -11.86 4.64 -10.85
CA LEU A 213 -11.68 4.04 -12.18
C LEU A 213 -12.99 3.87 -12.93
N TRP A 214 -14.10 3.52 -12.29
CA TRP A 214 -15.37 3.25 -13.00
C TRP A 214 -16.46 4.29 -12.82
N ARG A 215 -16.60 4.88 -11.63
CA ARG A 215 -17.75 5.77 -11.36
C ARG A 215 -17.47 7.23 -11.69
N SER A 216 -16.31 7.74 -11.31
CA SER A 216 -15.91 9.15 -11.52
C SER A 216 -15.97 9.59 -13.00
N ALA A 217 -15.77 8.67 -13.95
CA ALA A 217 -15.78 8.99 -15.38
C ALA A 217 -17.17 9.22 -15.99
N MET A 218 -18.23 8.71 -15.37
CA MET A 218 -19.58 8.85 -15.95
C MET A 218 -20.13 10.27 -15.81
N ASP A 219 -19.61 11.05 -14.86
CA ASP A 219 -20.09 12.40 -14.54
C ASP A 219 -19.53 13.49 -15.46
N VAL A 220 -18.52 13.16 -16.29
CA VAL A 220 -17.88 14.11 -17.23
C VAL A 220 -18.52 14.08 -18.63
N LEU A 221 -19.31 13.05 -18.95
CA LEU A 221 -19.98 12.99 -20.24
C LEU A 221 -21.16 13.97 -20.26
N PRO A 222 -21.22 14.94 -21.20
CA PRO A 222 -22.35 15.83 -21.31
C PRO A 222 -23.61 14.99 -21.54
N ARG A 223 -24.57 15.13 -20.61
CA ARG A 223 -25.91 14.57 -20.74
C ARG A 223 -26.46 15.06 -22.07
N LYS A 224 -26.58 14.17 -23.06
CA LYS A 224 -27.10 14.50 -24.39
C LYS A 224 -28.48 15.10 -24.21
N ASP A 225 -28.56 16.42 -24.25
CA ASP A 225 -29.80 17.15 -24.07
C ASP A 225 -30.70 16.70 -25.23
N LYS A 226 -31.75 15.93 -24.91
CA LYS A 226 -32.78 15.57 -25.88
C LYS A 226 -33.68 16.78 -26.07
N GLY A 227 -33.08 17.88 -26.51
CA GLY A 227 -33.76 19.09 -26.94
C GLY A 227 -34.43 18.83 -28.27
N LYS A 228 -35.74 18.64 -28.22
CA LYS A 228 -36.65 18.68 -29.38
C LYS A 228 -36.38 19.96 -30.19
N MET A 229 -35.68 19.85 -31.30
CA MET A 229 -35.73 20.86 -32.35
C MET A 229 -37.02 20.61 -33.15
N LYS A 230 -38.12 21.20 -32.69
CA LYS A 230 -39.33 21.35 -33.52
C LYS A 230 -38.99 22.39 -34.58
N SER A 231 -38.90 21.94 -35.82
CA SER A 231 -39.01 22.78 -37.02
C SER A 231 -40.34 23.51 -36.98
N ASN A 232 -40.30 24.84 -37.05
CA ASN A 232 -41.36 25.70 -37.58
C ASN A 232 -40.66 26.75 -38.44
#